data_AF-A0A2W1BPJ1-F1
#
_entry.id   AF-A0A2W1BPJ1-F1
#
_cell.length_a   1.000
_cell.length_b   1.000
_cell.length_c   1.000
_cell.angle_alpha   90.00
_cell.angle_beta   90.00
_cell.angle_gamma   90.00
#
_symmetry.space_group_name_H-M   'P 1'
#
loop_
_entity.id
_entity.type
_entity.pdbx_description
1 polymer ?
#
loop_
_entity_poly.entity_id
_entity_poly.type
_entity_poly.pdbx_seq_one_letter_code
_entity_poly.pdbx_strand_id
1 'polypeptide(L)'
;MKKEEVQEIFLKILREEEDVSAGVAAIRTLLSVIENYKVATVRELDLNLQLAVDAMKHCDQPVTAISSGCELFMRFITFAKLDTNSFEECEQIMLQRGHIFLNTLLEARSKVVKESMPFITDGCRDLPNEFKYLSSVLKSGKDLTTQHPLVDYTPPLYITLLFTDIGMLTPSAVSDELIKLYL
;
A
#
# COMPACT_ATOMS: atom_id res chain seq x y z
N MET A 1 -5.49 -23.84 -6.39
CA MET A 1 -4.89 -22.64 -6.99
C MET A 1 -3.42 -22.90 -7.29
N LYS A 2 -2.92 -22.53 -8.48
CA LYS A 2 -1.50 -22.70 -8.87
C LYS A 2 -0.73 -21.41 -8.55
N LYS A 3 0.49 -21.53 -8.03
CA LYS A 3 1.30 -20.35 -7.61
C LYS A 3 1.72 -19.52 -8.81
N GLU A 4 2.04 -20.18 -9.92
CA GLU A 4 2.52 -19.57 -11.16
C GLU A 4 1.45 -18.66 -11.78
N GLU A 5 0.19 -19.05 -11.68
CA GLU A 5 -0.95 -18.28 -12.19
C GLU A 5 -1.15 -16.98 -11.41
N VAL A 6 -1.05 -17.01 -10.08
CA VAL A 6 -1.13 -15.81 -9.24
C VAL A 6 0.02 -14.85 -9.54
N GLN A 7 1.23 -15.38 -9.70
CA GLN A 7 2.39 -14.57 -10.07
C GLN A 7 2.23 -13.93 -11.44
N GLU A 8 1.68 -14.67 -12.41
CA GLU A 8 1.41 -14.13 -13.74
C GLU A 8 0.38 -12.99 -13.71
N ILE A 9 -0.72 -13.15 -12.96
CA ILE A 9 -1.73 -12.10 -12.76
C ILE A 9 -1.10 -10.85 -12.13
N PHE A 10 -0.34 -11.03 -11.05
CA PHE A 10 0.31 -9.93 -10.34
C PHE A 10 1.31 -9.17 -11.23
N LEU A 11 2.18 -9.90 -11.93
CA LEU A 11 3.16 -9.30 -12.83
C LEU A 11 2.52 -8.67 -14.07
N LYS A 12 1.38 -9.20 -14.53
CA LYS A 12 0.60 -8.59 -15.61
C LYS A 12 0.06 -7.22 -15.20
N ILE A 13 -0.53 -7.10 -14.00
CA ILE A 13 -1.04 -5.82 -13.48
C ILE A 13 0.07 -4.78 -13.40
N LEU A 14 1.25 -5.16 -12.91
CA LEU A 14 2.41 -4.27 -12.83
C LEU A 14 2.96 -3.82 -14.20
N ARG A 15 2.77 -4.63 -15.26
CA ARG A 15 3.20 -4.28 -16.61
C ARG A 15 2.20 -3.41 -17.34
N GLU A 16 0.91 -3.62 -17.11
CA GLU A 16 -0.17 -2.93 -17.83
C GLU A 16 -0.48 -1.56 -17.22
N GLU A 17 -0.28 -1.37 -15.91
CA GLU A 17 -0.60 -0.12 -15.21
C GLU A 17 0.68 0.58 -14.73
N GLU A 18 1.11 1.62 -15.44
CA GLU A 18 2.39 2.32 -15.22
C GLU A 18 2.50 3.09 -13.88
N ASP A 19 1.36 3.35 -13.21
CA ASP A 19 1.28 4.18 -12.00
C ASP A 19 0.72 3.43 -10.78
N VAL A 20 0.94 2.11 -10.73
CA VAL A 20 0.42 1.23 -9.69
C VAL A 20 1.53 0.75 -8.77
N SER A 21 1.33 0.94 -7.46
CA SER A 21 2.27 0.43 -6.45
C SER A 21 2.14 -1.09 -6.30
N ALA A 22 3.22 -1.75 -5.86
CA ALA A 22 3.22 -3.18 -5.57
C ALA A 22 2.10 -3.60 -4.60
N GLY A 23 1.74 -2.74 -3.63
CA GLY A 23 0.63 -2.99 -2.73
C GLY A 23 -0.73 -2.97 -3.44
N VAL A 24 -0.99 -1.96 -4.28
CA VAL A 24 -2.25 -1.88 -5.06
C VAL A 24 -2.38 -3.06 -6.03
N ALA A 25 -1.28 -3.43 -6.71
CA ALA A 25 -1.25 -4.59 -7.60
C ALA A 25 -1.55 -5.90 -6.84
N ALA A 26 -1.03 -6.04 -5.62
CA ALA A 26 -1.30 -7.20 -4.77
C ALA A 26 -2.78 -7.27 -4.36
N ILE A 27 -3.41 -6.13 -4.03
CA ILE A 27 -4.84 -6.08 -3.71
C ILE A 27 -5.70 -6.48 -4.92
N ARG A 28 -5.40 -5.95 -6.11
CA ARG A 28 -6.10 -6.33 -7.35
C ARG A 28 -5.96 -7.82 -7.64
N THR A 29 -4.78 -8.39 -7.39
CA THR A 29 -4.54 -9.82 -7.53
C THR A 29 -5.41 -10.63 -6.55
N LEU A 30 -5.48 -10.23 -5.27
CA LEU A 30 -6.34 -10.90 -4.30
C LEU A 30 -7.83 -10.80 -4.65
N LEU A 31 -8.30 -9.65 -5.14
CA LEU A 31 -9.67 -9.51 -5.65
C LEU A 31 -9.94 -10.48 -6.80
N SER A 32 -9.03 -10.56 -7.77
CA SER A 32 -9.12 -11.51 -8.87
C SER A 32 -9.13 -12.97 -8.38
N VAL A 33 -8.43 -13.28 -7.29
CA VAL A 33 -8.47 -14.61 -6.67
C VAL A 33 -9.86 -14.90 -6.08
N ILE A 34 -10.48 -13.93 -5.39
CA ILE A 34 -11.84 -14.10 -4.85
C ILE A 34 -12.87 -14.28 -5.98
N GLU A 35 -12.75 -13.54 -7.09
CA GLU A 35 -13.69 -13.62 -8.20
C GLU A 35 -13.58 -14.92 -9.03
N ASN A 36 -12.37 -15.41 -9.24
CA ASN A 36 -12.11 -16.50 -10.20
C ASN A 36 -12.01 -17.88 -9.55
N TYR A 37 -11.70 -17.98 -8.26
CA TYR A 37 -11.56 -19.26 -7.57
C TYR A 37 -12.79 -19.56 -6.74
N LYS A 38 -13.68 -20.39 -7.31
CA LYS A 38 -14.83 -20.92 -6.58
C LYS A 38 -14.36 -21.78 -5.40
N VAL A 39 -14.75 -21.37 -4.21
CA VAL A 39 -14.53 -22.10 -2.95
C VAL A 39 -15.85 -22.34 -2.25
N ALA A 40 -15.90 -23.31 -1.34
CA ALA A 40 -17.14 -23.66 -0.64
C ALA A 40 -17.20 -23.13 0.79
N THR A 41 -16.07 -22.67 1.34
CA THR A 41 -15.97 -22.26 2.75
C THR A 41 -15.05 -21.06 2.93
N VAL A 42 -15.32 -20.27 3.97
CA VAL A 42 -14.48 -19.12 4.37
C VAL A 42 -13.04 -19.55 4.68
N ARG A 43 -12.85 -20.72 5.30
CA ARG A 43 -11.52 -21.24 5.64
C ARG A 43 -10.71 -21.58 4.39
N GLU A 44 -11.35 -22.15 3.37
CA GLU A 44 -10.70 -22.44 2.10
C GLU A 44 -10.35 -21.16 1.35
N LEU A 45 -11.23 -20.16 1.38
CA LEU A 45 -10.96 -18.84 0.83
C LEU A 45 -9.74 -18.19 1.50
N ASP A 46 -9.70 -18.18 2.83
CA ASP A 46 -8.59 -17.61 3.60
C ASP A 46 -7.27 -18.32 3.27
N LEU A 47 -7.27 -19.65 3.19
CA LEU A 47 -6.09 -20.41 2.78
C LEU A 47 -5.62 -20.04 1.37
N ASN A 48 -6.55 -19.89 0.42
CA ASN A 48 -6.21 -19.48 -0.94
C ASN A 48 -5.62 -18.05 -0.97
N LEU A 49 -6.19 -17.11 -0.22
CA LEU A 49 -5.65 -15.76 -0.13
C LEU A 49 -4.25 -15.75 0.47
N GLN A 50 -4.00 -16.49 1.56
CA GLN A 50 -2.67 -16.64 2.15
C GLN A 50 -1.66 -17.23 1.17
N LEU A 51 -2.05 -18.28 0.43
CA LEU A 51 -1.20 -18.88 -0.61
C LEU A 51 -0.90 -17.91 -1.75
N ALA A 52 -1.85 -17.04 -2.10
CA ALA A 52 -1.68 -16.02 -3.13
C ALA A 52 -0.68 -14.95 -2.67
N VAL A 53 -0.83 -14.48 -1.42
CA VAL A 53 0.14 -13.56 -0.79
C VAL A 53 1.53 -14.18 -0.80
N ASP A 54 1.66 -15.44 -0.40
CA ASP A 54 2.94 -16.12 -0.38
C ASP A 54 3.54 -16.26 -1.79
N ALA A 55 2.73 -16.53 -2.81
CA ALA A 55 3.19 -16.55 -4.20
C ALA A 55 3.71 -15.18 -4.67
N MET A 56 3.02 -14.09 -4.32
CA MET A 56 3.42 -12.72 -4.68
C MET A 56 4.70 -12.26 -3.99
N LYS A 57 4.96 -12.70 -2.75
CA LYS A 57 6.21 -12.39 -2.02
C LYS A 57 7.47 -12.93 -2.70
N HIS A 58 7.32 -13.95 -3.53
CA HIS A 58 8.44 -14.54 -4.29
C HIS A 58 8.63 -13.87 -5.66
N CYS A 59 7.86 -12.83 -5.98
CA CYS A 59 8.13 -11.94 -7.12
C CYS A 59 9.21 -10.92 -6.72
N ASP A 60 10.02 -10.47 -7.68
CA ASP A 60 11.09 -9.47 -7.47
C ASP A 60 10.51 -8.06 -7.25
N GLN A 61 9.73 -7.88 -6.18
CA GLN A 61 8.97 -6.68 -5.83
C GLN A 61 9.03 -6.42 -4.31
N PRO A 62 8.73 -5.18 -3.84
CA PRO A 62 8.81 -4.84 -2.42
C PRO A 62 7.90 -5.70 -1.51
N VAL A 63 8.50 -6.71 -0.87
CA VAL A 63 7.81 -7.70 -0.01
C VAL A 63 7.06 -7.05 1.15
N THR A 64 7.58 -5.96 1.70
CA THR A 64 6.97 -5.22 2.81
C THR A 64 5.62 -4.61 2.41
N ALA A 65 5.54 -3.97 1.25
CA ALA A 65 4.31 -3.36 0.74
C ALA A 65 3.26 -4.42 0.38
N ILE A 66 3.68 -5.55 -0.19
CA ILE A 66 2.80 -6.68 -0.50
C ILE A 66 2.23 -7.25 0.80
N SER A 67 3.09 -7.56 1.77
CA SER A 67 2.66 -8.20 3.02
C SER A 67 1.71 -7.32 3.82
N SER A 68 2.06 -6.05 4.03
CA SER A 68 1.24 -5.13 4.82
C SER A 68 -0.08 -4.78 4.13
N GLY A 69 -0.05 -4.52 2.82
CA GLY A 69 -1.24 -4.25 2.03
C GLY A 69 -2.23 -5.42 2.07
N CYS A 70 -1.74 -6.63 1.79
CA CYS A 70 -2.56 -7.83 1.79
C CYS A 70 -3.15 -8.14 3.17
N GLU A 71 -2.37 -7.99 4.26
CA GLU A 71 -2.87 -8.23 5.62
C GLU A 71 -3.99 -7.25 6.00
N LEU A 72 -3.81 -5.96 5.73
CA LEU A 72 -4.85 -4.94 5.95
C LEU A 72 -6.12 -5.23 5.14
N PHE A 73 -5.95 -5.63 3.87
CA PHE A 73 -7.07 -5.98 3.00
C PHE A 73 -7.84 -7.20 3.52
N MET A 74 -7.14 -8.29 3.85
CA MET A 74 -7.75 -9.51 4.40
C MET A 74 -8.51 -9.20 5.69
N ARG A 75 -7.92 -8.40 6.59
CA ARG A 75 -8.59 -7.95 7.80
C ARG A 75 -9.82 -7.09 7.49
N PHE A 76 -9.73 -6.22 6.50
CA PHE A 76 -10.84 -5.33 6.12
C PHE A 76 -12.04 -6.09 5.55
N ILE A 77 -11.83 -7.06 4.66
CA ILE A 77 -12.92 -7.84 4.06
C ILE A 77 -13.55 -8.81 5.07
N THR A 78 -12.77 -9.33 6.02
CA THR A 78 -13.24 -10.27 7.06
C THR A 78 -13.86 -9.58 8.29
N PHE A 79 -13.61 -8.28 8.52
CA PHE A 79 -14.14 -7.54 9.67
C PHE A 79 -15.66 -7.30 9.63
N ALA A 80 -16.32 -7.53 8.50
CA ALA A 80 -17.79 -7.46 8.45
C ALA A 80 -18.41 -8.49 9.41
N LYS A 81 -19.58 -8.17 9.96
CA LYS A 81 -20.43 -9.22 10.55
C LYS A 81 -20.89 -10.13 9.41
N LEU A 82 -20.24 -11.28 9.28
CA LEU A 82 -20.58 -12.33 8.32
C LEU A 82 -21.66 -13.25 8.93
N ASP A 83 -22.68 -12.65 9.55
CA ASP A 83 -23.83 -13.37 10.12
C ASP A 83 -24.82 -13.71 8.99
N THR A 84 -24.33 -14.35 7.92
CA THR A 84 -25.14 -14.74 6.75
C THR A 84 -25.50 -16.23 6.82
N ASN A 85 -26.64 -16.57 6.20
CA ASN A 85 -27.13 -17.95 6.19
C ASN A 85 -26.45 -18.80 5.10
N SER A 86 -25.75 -18.17 4.15
CA SER A 86 -25.07 -18.82 3.03
C SER A 86 -23.65 -18.31 2.84
N PHE A 87 -22.80 -19.17 2.26
CA PHE A 87 -21.44 -18.81 1.87
C PHE A 87 -21.43 -17.88 0.66
N GLU A 88 -22.33 -18.06 -0.32
CA GLU A 88 -22.39 -17.17 -1.48
C GLU A 88 -22.65 -15.71 -1.09
N GLU A 89 -23.55 -15.45 -0.13
CA GLU A 89 -23.78 -14.09 0.38
C GLU A 89 -22.53 -13.53 1.09
N CYS A 90 -21.82 -14.36 1.84
CA CYS A 90 -20.58 -13.98 2.51
C CYS A 90 -19.48 -13.58 1.51
N GLU A 91 -19.30 -14.39 0.45
CA GLU A 91 -18.36 -14.13 -0.64
C GLU A 91 -18.69 -12.81 -1.36
N GLN A 92 -19.96 -12.57 -1.67
CA GLN A 92 -20.39 -11.31 -2.30
C GLN A 92 -20.13 -10.09 -1.40
N ILE A 93 -20.38 -10.20 -0.09
CA ILE A 93 -20.05 -9.12 0.87
C ILE A 93 -18.55 -8.87 0.89
N MET A 94 -17.72 -9.91 0.89
CA MET A 94 -16.26 -9.77 0.85
C MET A 94 -15.79 -9.08 -0.43
N LEU A 95 -16.33 -9.46 -1.59
CA LEU A 95 -16.03 -8.82 -2.88
C LEU A 95 -16.42 -7.35 -2.89
N GLN A 96 -17.66 -7.03 -2.47
CA GLN A 96 -18.14 -5.65 -2.39
C GLN A 96 -17.22 -4.80 -1.51
N ARG A 97 -16.83 -5.31 -0.33
CA ARG A 97 -15.89 -4.63 0.56
C ARG A 97 -14.50 -4.49 -0.06
N GLY A 98 -14.04 -5.51 -0.77
CA GLY A 98 -12.75 -5.47 -1.45
C GLY A 98 -12.70 -4.37 -2.50
N HIS A 99 -13.76 -4.17 -3.28
CA HIS A 99 -13.86 -3.05 -4.22
C HIS A 99 -13.91 -1.68 -3.51
N ILE A 100 -14.63 -1.56 -2.38
CA ILE A 100 -14.63 -0.33 -1.56
C ILE A 100 -13.23 -0.01 -1.07
N PHE A 101 -12.49 -1.01 -0.59
CA PHE A 101 -11.11 -0.85 -0.14
C PHE A 101 -10.21 -0.37 -1.28
N LEU A 102 -10.28 -1.03 -2.45
CA LEU A 102 -9.48 -0.68 -3.62
C LEU A 102 -9.77 0.75 -4.12
N ASN A 103 -11.05 1.12 -4.23
CA ASN A 103 -11.43 2.48 -4.66
C ASN A 103 -10.91 3.54 -3.67
N THR A 104 -11.02 3.27 -2.37
CA THR A 104 -10.47 4.16 -1.33
C THR A 104 -8.96 4.30 -1.45
N LEU A 105 -8.25 3.20 -1.73
CA LEU A 105 -6.80 3.17 -1.92
C LEU A 105 -6.36 3.98 -3.15
N LEU A 106 -7.08 3.85 -4.27
CA LEU A 106 -6.80 4.60 -5.51
C LEU A 106 -7.04 6.10 -5.33
N GLU A 107 -8.08 6.49 -4.58
CA GLU A 107 -8.36 7.89 -4.27
C GLU A 107 -7.39 8.51 -3.25
N ALA A 108 -6.70 7.68 -2.45
CA ALA A 108 -5.87 8.13 -1.35
C ALA A 108 -4.77 9.08 -1.83
N ARG A 109 -4.14 8.80 -2.98
CA ARG A 109 -3.10 9.67 -3.55
C ARG A 109 -3.60 11.09 -3.81
N SER A 110 -4.77 11.22 -4.45
CA SER A 110 -5.36 12.53 -4.75
C SER A 110 -5.77 13.27 -3.47
N LYS A 111 -6.26 12.55 -2.46
CA LYS A 111 -6.57 13.12 -1.15
C LYS A 111 -5.30 13.65 -0.48
N VAL A 112 -4.23 12.86 -0.44
CA VAL A 112 -2.94 13.28 0.13
C VAL A 112 -2.42 14.53 -0.57
N VAL A 113 -2.40 14.56 -1.91
CA VAL A 113 -1.96 15.73 -2.67
C VAL A 113 -2.79 16.97 -2.34
N LYS A 114 -4.13 16.85 -2.32
CA LYS A 114 -5.02 17.97 -2.04
C LYS A 114 -4.78 18.58 -0.65
N GLU A 115 -4.62 17.73 0.36
CA GLU A 115 -4.41 18.16 1.73
C GLU A 115 -2.96 18.64 1.98
N SER A 116 -1.97 18.12 1.22
CA SER A 116 -0.57 18.50 1.37
C SER A 116 -0.18 19.75 0.57
N MET A 117 -0.88 20.04 -0.54
CA MET A 117 -0.53 21.13 -1.47
C MET A 117 -0.33 22.51 -0.80
N PRO A 118 -1.16 22.94 0.18
CA PRO A 118 -0.99 24.25 0.81
C PRO A 118 0.32 24.41 1.59
N PHE A 119 0.97 23.30 1.95
CA PHE A 119 2.21 23.30 2.73
C PHE A 119 3.47 23.31 1.85
N ILE A 120 3.31 23.11 0.54
CA ILE A 120 4.42 23.20 -0.42
C ILE A 120 4.53 24.66 -0.85
N THR A 121 5.49 25.38 -0.27
CA THR A 121 5.79 26.77 -0.62
C THR A 121 6.89 26.85 -1.67
N ASP A 122 6.85 27.88 -2.50
CA ASP A 122 7.91 28.15 -3.47
C ASP A 122 9.25 28.35 -2.74
N GLY A 123 10.27 27.60 -3.16
CA GLY A 123 11.60 27.59 -2.54
C GLY A 123 11.84 26.54 -1.45
N CYS A 124 10.87 25.68 -1.12
CA CYS A 124 11.08 24.54 -0.22
C CYS A 124 12.14 23.57 -0.79
N ARG A 125 13.25 23.34 -0.06
CA ARG A 125 14.32 22.40 -0.43
C ARG A 125 14.42 21.33 0.64
N ASP A 126 13.97 20.12 0.33
CA ASP A 126 13.85 19.02 1.32
C ASP A 126 15.21 18.51 1.83
N LEU A 127 16.22 18.39 0.94
CA LEU A 127 17.57 17.92 1.27
C LEU A 127 18.59 18.41 0.22
N PRO A 128 19.81 18.85 0.60
CA PRO A 128 20.84 19.23 -0.37
C PRO A 128 21.23 18.07 -1.30
N ASN A 129 21.52 18.36 -2.57
CA ASN A 129 21.87 17.35 -3.59
C ASN A 129 23.05 16.46 -3.18
N GLU A 130 23.94 16.97 -2.33
CA GLU A 130 25.11 16.31 -1.74
C GLU A 130 24.74 15.06 -0.92
N PHE A 131 23.55 15.07 -0.31
CA PHE A 131 23.02 13.97 0.49
C PHE A 131 21.97 13.15 -0.28
N LYS A 132 21.39 13.71 -1.36
CA LYS A 132 20.45 13.01 -2.24
C LYS A 132 21.16 12.10 -3.26
N TYR A 133 22.36 12.45 -3.72
CA TYR A 133 23.05 11.75 -4.82
C TYR A 133 24.51 11.40 -4.50
N LEU A 134 25.00 10.32 -5.10
CA LEU A 134 26.41 9.90 -4.99
C LEU A 134 27.33 11.02 -5.48
N SER A 135 28.48 11.18 -4.81
CA SER A 135 29.49 12.17 -5.21
C SER A 135 29.97 11.96 -6.65
N SER A 136 29.96 10.73 -7.16
CA SER A 136 30.29 10.42 -8.56
C SER A 136 29.24 10.95 -9.54
N VAL A 137 27.96 10.91 -9.18
CA VAL A 137 26.84 11.42 -9.98
C VAL A 137 26.88 12.94 -10.00
N LEU A 138 27.08 13.58 -8.85
CA LEU A 138 27.22 15.04 -8.72
C LEU A 138 28.42 15.58 -9.51
N LYS A 139 29.54 14.85 -9.51
CA LYS A 139 30.74 15.21 -10.29
C LYS A 139 30.62 14.93 -11.77
N SER A 140 29.66 14.10 -12.20
CA SER A 140 29.48 13.74 -13.62
C SER A 140 28.82 14.84 -14.45
N GLY A 141 28.25 15.86 -13.81
CA GLY A 141 27.54 16.96 -14.49
C GLY A 141 26.26 16.54 -15.24
N LYS A 142 25.79 15.31 -15.02
CA LYS A 142 24.53 14.81 -15.59
C LYS A 142 23.33 15.53 -14.98
N ASP A 143 22.25 15.61 -15.75
CA ASP A 143 20.98 16.17 -15.28
C ASP A 143 20.41 15.33 -14.14
N LEU A 144 20.36 15.93 -12.94
CA LEU A 144 19.92 15.28 -11.71
C LEU A 144 18.42 14.99 -11.70
N THR A 145 17.63 15.64 -12.56
CA THR A 145 16.18 15.36 -12.68
C THR A 145 15.89 13.96 -13.24
N THR A 146 16.88 13.34 -13.88
CA THR A 146 16.80 11.99 -14.46
C THR A 146 17.41 10.90 -13.58
N GLN A 147 17.93 11.26 -12.40
CA GLN A 147 18.62 10.33 -11.49
C GLN A 147 17.72 10.06 -10.28
N HIS A 148 17.66 8.80 -9.84
CA HIS A 148 16.97 8.45 -8.60
C HIS A 148 17.84 8.83 -7.39
N PRO A 149 17.30 9.57 -6.39
CA PRO A 149 18.03 9.87 -5.17
C PRO A 149 18.29 8.58 -4.37
N LEU A 150 19.46 8.48 -3.75
CA LEU A 150 19.89 7.31 -2.98
C LEU A 150 19.21 7.19 -1.63
N VAL A 151 18.80 8.33 -1.08
CA VAL A 151 18.27 8.42 0.26
C VAL A 151 17.06 9.34 0.21
N ASP A 152 15.90 8.76 0.45
CA ASP A 152 14.67 9.49 0.75
C ASP A 152 14.60 9.67 2.28
N TYR A 153 15.51 10.50 2.80
CA TYR A 153 15.62 10.78 4.23
C TYR A 153 15.30 12.23 4.48
N THR A 154 14.20 12.43 5.21
CA THR A 154 13.85 13.70 5.81
C THR A 154 14.38 13.68 7.25
N PRO A 155 15.40 14.48 7.59
CA PRO A 155 15.89 14.60 8.97
C PRO A 155 14.75 14.85 9.98
N PRO A 156 14.80 14.30 11.21
CA PRO A 156 13.74 14.45 12.20
C PRO A 156 13.37 15.90 12.53
N LEU A 157 14.34 16.81 12.46
CA LEU A 157 14.13 18.26 12.59
C LEU A 157 13.09 18.81 11.60
N TYR A 158 12.99 18.21 10.42
CA TYR A 158 12.10 18.63 9.35
C TYR A 158 10.78 17.84 9.33
N ILE A 159 10.62 16.83 10.20
CA ILE A 159 9.35 16.11 10.38
C ILE A 159 8.52 16.88 11.42
N THR A 160 7.84 17.93 10.97
CA THR A 160 7.09 18.83 11.87
C THR A 160 5.65 18.36 12.12
N LEU A 161 5.10 17.54 11.23
CA LEU A 161 3.71 17.09 11.23
C LEU A 161 3.61 15.65 10.72
N LEU A 162 2.69 14.90 11.31
CA LEU A 162 2.30 13.55 10.92
C LEU A 162 0.80 13.54 10.60
N PHE A 163 0.45 12.96 9.45
CA PHE A 163 -0.93 12.75 9.04
C PHE A 163 -1.40 11.40 9.59
N THR A 164 -2.42 11.41 10.43
CA THR A 164 -3.02 10.22 11.02
C THR A 164 -4.53 10.16 10.76
N ASP A 165 -5.15 9.05 11.12
CA ASP A 165 -6.60 8.83 11.05
C ASP A 165 -7.40 9.72 12.03
N ILE A 166 -6.76 10.27 13.05
CA ILE A 166 -7.34 11.22 14.01
C ILE A 166 -7.01 12.69 13.71
N GLY A 167 -6.29 12.96 12.61
CA GLY A 167 -5.99 14.30 12.13
C GLY A 167 -4.48 14.55 11.97
N MET A 168 -4.12 15.83 11.83
CA MET A 168 -2.71 16.22 11.76
C MET A 168 -2.17 16.48 13.15
N LEU A 169 -1.11 15.76 13.51
CA LEU A 169 -0.49 15.81 14.82
C LEU A 169 0.99 16.18 14.67
N THR A 170 1.52 16.98 15.59
CA THR A 170 2.97 17.10 15.73
C THR A 170 3.54 15.76 16.21
N PRO A 171 4.84 15.47 15.99
CA PRO A 171 5.45 14.26 16.54
C PRO A 171 5.22 14.08 18.05
N SER A 172 5.22 15.18 18.81
CA SER A 172 4.89 15.16 20.25
C SER A 172 3.43 14.80 20.51
N ALA A 173 2.49 15.35 19.75
CA ALA A 173 1.07 15.02 19.90
C ALA A 173 0.77 13.56 19.51
N VAL A 174 1.47 12.99 18.51
CA VAL A 174 1.41 11.55 18.24
C VAL A 174 1.93 10.74 19.43
N SER A 175 3.01 11.17 20.07
CA SER A 175 3.51 10.54 21.30
C SER A 175 2.45 10.53 22.40
N ASP A 176 1.71 11.62 22.58
CA ASP A 176 0.64 11.72 23.58
C ASP A 176 -0.54 10.76 23.26
N GLU A 177 -0.94 10.67 21.98
CA GLU A 177 -2.00 9.74 21.54
C GLU A 177 -1.58 8.28 21.68
N LEU A 178 -0.31 7.96 21.40
CA LEU A 178 0.22 6.61 21.62
C LEU A 178 0.22 6.25 23.11
N ILE A 179 0.59 7.17 24.00
CA ILE A 179 0.56 6.94 25.46
C ILE A 179 -0.87 6.60 25.94
N LYS A 180 -1.90 7.27 25.41
CA LYS A 180 -3.30 7.00 25.74
C LYS A 180 -3.80 5.61 25.31
N LEU A 181 -3.15 4.97 24.34
CA LEU A 181 -3.53 3.63 23.87
C LEU A 181 -2.97 2.50 24.75
N TYR A 182 -1.93 2.77 25.55
CA TYR A 182 -1.21 1.76 26.34
C TYR A 182 -1.33 1.93 27.87
N LEU A 183 -2.01 2.98 28.34
CA LEU A 183 -2.32 3.25 29.74
C LEU A 183 -3.83 3.34 29.94
#